data_AF-A0A8T6ZZ28-F1
#
_entry.id   AF-A0A8T6ZZ28-F1
#
_cell.length_a   1.000
_cell.length_b   1.000
_cell.length_c   1.000
_cell.angle_alpha   90.00
_cell.angle_beta   90.00
_cell.angle_gamma   90.00
#
_symmetry.space_group_name_H-M   'P 1'
#
loop_
_entity.id
_entity.type
_entity.pdbx_description
1 polymer ?
#
loop_
_entity_poly.entity_id
_entity_poly.type
_entity_poly.pdbx_seq_one_letter_code
_entity_poly.pdbx_strand_id
1 'polypeptide(L)' 'MRTLQALGVMALWTIAFIAIINFVNFGEHHREPLWALGAALLFIIMIIGNFWIFFAIGKEEPWEWVKGKESGSDE' A
#
# COMPACT_ATOMS: atom_id res chain seq x y z
N MET A 1 4.75 17.69 -0.51
CA MET A 1 3.25 17.60 -0.48
C MET A 1 2.72 16.41 -1.28
N ARG A 2 3.50 15.84 -2.20
CA ARG A 2 3.07 14.70 -3.03
C ARG A 2 2.98 13.41 -2.23
N THR A 3 3.84 13.25 -1.24
CA THR A 3 3.74 12.19 -0.20
C THR A 3 2.40 12.16 0.54
N LEU A 4 1.84 13.31 0.95
CA LEU A 4 0.52 13.35 1.60
C LEU A 4 -0.61 12.96 0.62
N GLN A 5 -0.49 13.39 -0.63
CA GLN A 5 -1.41 12.97 -1.70
C GLN A 5 -1.31 11.45 -1.96
N ALA A 6 -0.09 10.89 -1.99
CA ALA A 6 0.14 9.46 -2.14
C ALA A 6 -0.52 8.69 -0.99
N LEU A 7 -0.33 9.15 0.25
CA LEU A 7 -0.97 8.56 1.43
C LEU A 7 -2.49 8.58 1.33
N GLY A 8 -3.08 9.68 0.87
CA GLY A 8 -4.53 9.79 0.66
C GLY A 8 -5.07 8.78 -0.36
N VAL A 9 -4.38 8.62 -1.49
CA VAL A 9 -4.77 7.65 -2.52
C VAL A 9 -4.57 6.21 -2.05
N MET A 10 -3.48 5.92 -1.32
CA MET A 10 -3.24 4.61 -0.70
C MET A 10 -4.30 4.25 0.34
N ALA A 11 -4.76 5.23 1.13
CA ALA A 11 -5.85 5.03 2.08
C ALA A 11 -7.16 4.67 1.37
N LEU A 12 -7.51 5.38 0.29
CA LEU A 12 -8.68 5.05 -0.52
C LEU A 12 -8.59 3.66 -1.15
N TRP A 13 -7.42 3.30 -1.68
CA TRP A 13 -7.14 1.96 -2.21
C TRP A 13 -7.34 0.88 -1.15
N THR A 14 -6.81 1.10 0.05
CA THR A 14 -6.95 0.17 1.17
C THR A 14 -8.40 0.05 1.64
N ILE A 15 -9.14 1.16 1.71
CA ILE A 15 -10.57 1.16 2.07
C ILE A 15 -11.39 0.37 1.04
N ALA A 16 -11.10 0.51 -0.25
CA ALA A 16 -11.77 -0.26 -1.30
C ALA A 16 -11.59 -1.78 -1.10
N PHE A 17 -10.38 -2.22 -0.74
CA PHE A 17 -10.10 -3.62 -0.43
C PHE A 17 -10.82 -4.11 0.83
N ILE A 18 -10.87 -3.29 1.89
CA ILE A 18 -11.63 -3.60 3.10
C ILE A 18 -13.13 -3.76 2.76
N ALA A 19 -13.67 -2.89 1.90
CA ALA A 19 -15.06 -2.99 1.46
C ALA A 19 -15.32 -4.30 0.69
N ILE A 20 -14.42 -4.71 -0.20
CA ILE A 20 -14.51 -5.99 -0.93
C ILE A 20 -14.48 -7.17 0.07
N ILE A 21 -13.55 -7.18 1.02
CA ILE A 21 -13.42 -8.26 2.00
C ILE A 21 -14.70 -8.42 2.83
N ASN A 22 -15.29 -7.30 3.27
CA ASN A 22 -16.54 -7.30 4.02
C ASN A 22 -17.74 -7.71 3.15
N PHE A 23 -17.81 -7.23 1.90
CA PHE A 23 -18.89 -7.57 0.98
C PHE A 23 -18.94 -9.06 0.66
N VAL A 24 -17.78 -9.69 0.48
CA VAL A 24 -17.66 -11.14 0.21
C VAL A 24 -17.67 -11.96 1.52
N ASN A 25 -17.75 -11.31 2.68
CA ASN A 25 -17.80 -11.92 4.00
C ASN A 25 -16.70 -12.97 4.24
N PHE A 26 -15.46 -12.61 3.89
CA PHE A 26 -14.29 -13.48 4.03
C PHE A 26 -14.09 -13.99 5.47
N GLY A 27 -14.55 -13.23 6.47
CA GLY A 27 -14.44 -13.59 7.88
C GLY A 27 -15.17 -14.88 8.26
N GLU A 28 -16.29 -15.20 7.60
CA GLU A 28 -17.02 -16.45 7.86
C GLU A 28 -16.35 -17.68 7.25
N HIS A 29 -15.62 -17.49 6.15
CA HIS A 29 -15.01 -18.58 5.37
C HIS A 29 -13.52 -18.80 5.71
N HIS A 30 -13.01 -18.20 6.77
CA HIS A 30 -11.58 -18.23 7.15
C HIS A 30 -11.00 -19.64 7.40
N ARG A 31 -11.86 -20.63 7.68
CA ARG A 31 -11.45 -22.03 7.87
C ARG A 31 -11.29 -22.81 6.56
N GLU A 32 -11.82 -22.28 5.46
CA GLU A 32 -11.75 -22.93 4.16
C GLU A 32 -10.44 -22.56 3.45
N PRO A 33 -9.60 -23.55 3.08
CA PRO A 33 -8.27 -23.27 2.51
C PRO A 33 -8.30 -22.43 1.24
N LEU A 34 -9.32 -22.60 0.40
CA LEU A 34 -9.47 -21.85 -0.85
C LEU A 34 -9.78 -20.37 -0.60
N TRP A 35 -10.60 -20.09 0.42
CA TRP A 35 -10.87 -18.73 0.87
C TRP A 35 -9.65 -18.09 1.52
N ALA A 36 -8.91 -18.84 2.34
CA ALA A 36 -7.64 -18.34 2.90
C ALA A 36 -6.64 -17.97 1.79
N LEU A 37 -6.54 -18.78 0.73
CA LEU A 37 -5.71 -18.49 -0.43
C LEU A 37 -6.18 -17.22 -1.16
N GLY A 38 -7.50 -17.08 -1.38
CA GLY A 38 -8.09 -15.90 -1.99
C GLY A 38 -7.81 -14.62 -1.19
N ALA A 39 -7.93 -14.67 0.13
CA ALA A 39 -7.63 -13.55 1.02
C ALA A 39 -6.14 -13.17 0.96
N ALA A 40 -5.26 -14.17 0.97
CA ALA A 40 -3.82 -13.95 0.86
C ALA A 40 -3.44 -13.30 -0.48
N LEU A 41 -4.02 -13.77 -1.59
CA LEU A 41 -3.79 -13.18 -2.91
C LEU A 41 -4.30 -11.73 -2.97
N LEU A 42 -5.49 -11.49 -2.45
CA LEU A 42 -6.09 -10.16 -2.39
C LEU A 42 -5.22 -9.19 -1.57
N PHE A 43 -4.67 -9.66 -0.45
CA PHE A 43 -3.75 -8.89 0.38
C PHE A 43 -2.43 -8.57 -0.33
N ILE A 44 -1.87 -9.51 -1.09
CA ILE A 44 -0.69 -9.28 -1.92
C ILE A 44 -0.97 -8.20 -2.98
N ILE A 45 -2.10 -8.27 -3.66
CA ILE A 45 -2.51 -7.25 -4.66
C ILE A 45 -2.64 -5.88 -3.99
N MET A 46 -3.26 -5.83 -2.81
CA MET A 46 -3.41 -4.59 -2.05
C MET A 46 -2.05 -3.95 -1.74
N ILE A 47 -1.08 -4.76 -1.26
CA ILE A 47 0.28 -4.30 -0.93
C ILE A 47 1.01 -3.81 -2.17
N ILE A 48 1.03 -4.59 -3.25
CA ILE A 48 1.71 -4.24 -4.49
C ILE A 48 1.10 -2.94 -5.06
N GLY A 49 -0.23 -2.82 -5.03
CA GLY A 49 -0.92 -1.60 -5.43
C GLY A 49 -0.50 -0.39 -4.60
N ASN A 50 -0.38 -0.53 -3.28
CA ASN A 50 0.09 0.54 -2.39
C ASN A 50 1.52 0.98 -2.73
N PHE A 51 2.45 0.05 -2.94
CA PHE A 51 3.81 0.40 -3.38
C PHE A 51 3.81 1.09 -4.73
N TRP A 52 3.01 0.59 -5.68
CA TRP A 52 2.90 1.20 -7.01
C TRP A 52 2.35 2.63 -6.94
N ILE A 53 1.28 2.87 -6.17
CA ILE A 53 0.71 4.21 -5.94
C ILE A 53 1.75 5.14 -5.32
N PHE A 54 2.49 4.64 -4.31
CA PHE A 54 3.53 5.39 -3.63
C PHE A 54 4.63 5.84 -4.59
N PHE A 55 5.15 4.92 -5.43
CA PHE A 55 6.18 5.28 -6.42
C PHE A 55 5.63 6.17 -7.55
N ALA A 56 4.42 5.90 -8.04
CA ALA A 56 3.81 6.65 -9.13
C ALA A 56 3.54 8.12 -8.76
N ILE A 57 3.13 8.38 -7.51
CA ILE A 57 2.82 9.74 -7.03
C ILE A 57 4.05 10.40 -6.40
N GLY A 58 4.84 9.64 -5.63
CA GLY A 58 6.04 10.13 -4.96
C GLY A 58 7.16 10.53 -5.92
N LYS A 59 7.25 9.91 -7.10
CA LYS A 59 8.26 10.19 -8.14
C LYS A 59 9.68 10.24 -7.55
N GLU A 60 10.26 11.44 -7.44
CA GLU A 60 11.64 11.69 -6.99
C GLU A 60 11.78 11.94 -5.48
N GLU A 61 10.69 12.32 -4.78
CA GLU A 61 10.70 12.65 -3.33
C GLU A 61 11.27 11.52 -2.44
N PRO A 62 11.08 10.21 -2.73
CA PRO A 62 11.68 9.14 -1.92
C PRO A 62 13.22 9.08 -1.98
N TRP A 63 13.81 9.54 -3.09
CA TRP A 63 15.26 9.47 -3.35
C TRP A 63 16.00 10.70 -2.82
N GLU A 64 15.29 11.83 -2.64
CA GLU A 64 15.85 13.05 -2.02
C GLU A 64 16.23 12.84 -0.54
N TRP A 65 15.54 11.93 0.17
CA TRP A 65 15.89 11.54 1.55
C TRP A 65 17.30 10.92 1.66
N VAL A 66 17.81 10.31 0.58
CA VAL A 66 19.15 9.73 0.53
C VAL A 66 20.20 10.82 0.31
N LYS A 67 19.95 11.78 -0.60
CA LYS A 67 20.87 12.90 -0.85
C LYS A 67 21.08 13.80 0.37
N GLY A 68 20.04 14.04 1.16
CA GLY A 68 20.16 14.87 2.37
C GLY A 68 21.05 14.27 3.46
N LYS A 69 21.36 12.97 3.41
CA LYS A 69 22.29 12.32 4.35
C LYS A 69 23.75 12.34 3.89
N GLU A 70 24.00 12.56 2.60
CA GLU A 70 25.37 12.67 2.07
C GLU A 70 25.92 14.10 2.18
N SER A 71 25.06 15.13 2.24
CA SER A 71 25.50 16.53 2.42
C SER A 71 25.46 17.03 3.86
N GLY A 72 25.33 16.13 4.85
CA GLY A 72 25.27 16.45 6.28
C GLY A 72 26.42 15.87 7.10
N SER A 73 27.56 15.56 6.45
CA SER A 73 28.80 15.13 7.09
C SER A 73 29.94 16.12 6.78
N ASP A 74 29.62 17.42 6.73
CA ASP A 74 30.59 18.51 6.75
C ASP A 74 29.88 19.70 7.39
N GLU A 75 29.81 19.69 8.73
CA GLU A 75 29.85 20.84 9.66
C GLU A 75 29.46 20.42 11.09
#